data_AF-A0A1N6IVG4-F1
#
_entry.id   AF-A0A1N6IVG4-F1
#
_cell.length_a   1.000
_cell.length_b   1.000
_cell.length_c   1.000
_cell.angle_alpha   90.00
_cell.angle_beta   90.00
_cell.angle_gamma   90.00
#
_symmetry.space_group_name_H-M   'P 1'
#
loop_
_entity.id
_entity.type
_entity.pdbx_description
1 polymer ?
#
loop_
_entity_poly.entity_id
_entity_poly.type
_entity_poly.pdbx_seq_one_letter_code
_entity_poly.pdbx_strand_id
1 'polypeptide(L)'
;MRGVGLLLISVVLQLGADAPKPNRVETELARFQGTWQQLSGVVNGVALPSEVVQETHVRFRGNQKSVRAGVSSPFAGLTVVLNPGESPKQIDVKADEDGAAKGSVSRGIYQFDEDTLTICNGAIDDKRPTEFTSKPGSGRNLQVFRRLHFGDGPEPGKGTPLEVPGVVSIAAPGEEFVWTSVRSGVTDGVETRTYACSKEGSTAAIVLTMVRHSADTEAAKVATLKGHFNGLLLSLRKFGFTEIRGPQPSLEPPIPARTLYSASMTGPDGQTTYLGAATVFGKCTYSLQVFAPTEKEAKRLVQVVETLKENR
;
A
#
# COMPACT_ATOMS: atom_id res chain seq x y z
N MET A 1 -22.69 49.64 50.49
CA MET A 1 -22.03 49.15 49.27
C MET A 1 -21.58 47.71 49.49
N ARG A 2 -21.72 46.88 48.45
CA ARG A 2 -21.40 45.44 48.33
C ARG A 2 -22.55 44.50 48.71
N GLY A 3 -23.37 44.22 47.69
CA GLY A 3 -24.42 43.21 47.70
C GLY A 3 -23.87 41.81 47.53
N VAL A 4 -24.64 40.85 48.01
CA VAL A 4 -24.44 39.41 47.78
C VAL A 4 -25.75 38.92 47.17
N GLY A 5 -25.71 38.68 45.86
CA GLY A 5 -26.86 38.17 45.10
C GLY A 5 -27.11 36.69 45.41
N LEU A 6 -28.37 36.35 45.64
CA LEU A 6 -28.87 34.98 45.54
C LEU A 6 -28.61 34.46 44.12
N LEU A 7 -27.84 33.39 44.00
CA LEU A 7 -27.66 32.65 42.75
C LEU A 7 -28.45 31.35 42.87
N LEU A 8 -29.65 31.34 42.29
CA LEU A 8 -30.47 30.15 42.07
C LEU A 8 -29.77 29.26 41.04
N ILE A 9 -29.23 28.12 41.47
CA ILE A 9 -28.73 27.08 40.57
C ILE A 9 -29.93 26.25 40.11
N SER A 10 -30.47 26.59 38.94
CA SER A 10 -31.40 25.74 38.22
C SER A 10 -30.63 24.56 37.63
N VAL A 11 -30.80 23.36 38.20
CA VAL A 11 -30.34 22.12 37.58
C VAL A 11 -31.27 21.83 36.40
N VAL A 12 -30.81 22.14 35.18
CA VAL A 12 -31.45 21.67 33.96
C VAL A 12 -31.05 20.22 33.77
N LEU A 13 -32.00 19.30 33.96
CA LEU A 13 -31.88 17.90 33.59
C LEU A 13 -31.71 17.83 32.06
N GLN A 14 -30.48 17.71 31.57
CA GLN A 14 -30.24 17.38 30.17
C GLN A 14 -30.66 15.93 29.95
N LEU A 15 -31.81 15.76 29.32
CA LEU A 15 -32.19 14.53 28.63
C LEU A 15 -31.05 14.17 27.70
N GLY A 16 -30.30 13.11 28.04
CA GLY A 16 -29.34 12.50 27.14
C GLY A 16 -30.09 12.00 25.91
N ALA A 17 -29.98 12.74 24.80
CA ALA A 17 -30.33 12.21 23.50
C ALA A 17 -29.36 11.06 23.22
N ASP A 18 -29.88 9.85 23.20
CA ASP A 18 -29.16 8.65 22.76
C ASP A 18 -28.54 8.96 21.39
N ALA A 19 -27.21 8.87 21.29
CA ALA A 19 -26.53 9.06 20.01
C ALA A 19 -27.12 8.06 18.99
N PRO A 20 -27.38 8.46 17.73
CA PRO A 20 -27.93 7.54 16.74
C PRO A 20 -27.02 6.33 16.60
N LYS A 21 -27.57 5.11 16.79
CA LYS A 21 -26.82 3.88 16.54
C LYS A 21 -26.36 3.89 15.08
N PRO A 22 -25.07 3.63 14.79
CA PRO A 22 -24.56 3.68 13.42
C PRO A 22 -25.34 2.72 12.52
N ASN A 23 -25.64 3.15 11.31
CA ASN A 23 -26.36 2.33 10.34
C ASN A 23 -25.53 1.06 10.07
N ARG A 24 -26.20 -0.11 9.96
CA ARG A 24 -25.53 -1.39 9.65
C ARG A 24 -24.69 -1.29 8.37
N VAL A 25 -25.13 -0.51 7.39
CA VAL A 25 -24.37 -0.24 6.15
C VAL A 25 -23.07 0.51 6.45
N GLU A 26 -23.10 1.54 7.29
CA GLU A 26 -21.92 2.33 7.66
C GLU A 26 -20.90 1.49 8.44
N THR A 27 -21.39 0.68 9.38
CA THR A 27 -20.55 -0.26 10.14
C THR A 27 -19.86 -1.25 9.22
N GLU A 28 -20.59 -1.78 8.23
CA GLU A 28 -20.01 -2.74 7.29
C GLU A 28 -19.06 -2.05 6.29
N LEU A 29 -19.38 -0.85 5.80
CA LEU A 29 -18.48 -0.04 4.99
C LEU A 29 -17.17 0.27 5.73
N ALA A 30 -17.23 0.57 7.03
CA ALA A 30 -16.04 0.80 7.86
C ALA A 30 -15.07 -0.39 7.82
N ARG A 31 -15.60 -1.63 7.74
CA ARG A 31 -14.77 -2.83 7.62
C ARG A 31 -14.16 -2.99 6.22
N PHE A 32 -14.82 -2.52 5.16
CA PHE A 32 -14.24 -2.54 3.82
C PHE A 32 -13.05 -1.58 3.67
N GLN A 33 -13.00 -0.51 4.46
CA GLN A 33 -12.01 0.56 4.28
C GLN A 33 -10.57 0.03 4.30
N GLY A 34 -9.73 0.69 3.52
CA GLY A 34 -8.30 0.37 3.40
C GLY A 34 -7.98 -0.41 2.13
N THR A 35 -6.83 -1.07 2.14
CA THR A 35 -6.24 -1.73 0.97
C THR A 35 -6.16 -3.22 1.21
N TRP A 36 -6.46 -3.97 0.16
CA TRP A 36 -6.61 -5.42 0.17
C TRP A 36 -5.77 -6.02 -0.96
N GLN A 37 -4.92 -6.97 -0.63
CA GLN A 37 -4.17 -7.76 -1.61
C GLN A 37 -4.97 -9.00 -1.99
N GLN A 38 -5.04 -9.32 -3.28
CA GLN A 38 -5.69 -10.55 -3.71
C GLN A 38 -4.87 -11.78 -3.30
N LEU A 39 -5.51 -12.74 -2.64
CA LEU A 39 -4.95 -14.04 -2.29
C LEU A 39 -5.28 -15.10 -3.34
N SER A 40 -6.46 -14.99 -3.97
CA SER A 40 -6.86 -15.86 -5.07
C SER A 40 -7.95 -15.22 -5.94
N GLY A 41 -8.08 -15.70 -7.17
CA GLY A 41 -9.14 -15.31 -8.09
C GLY A 41 -9.51 -16.47 -9.00
N VAL A 42 -10.81 -16.72 -9.18
CA VAL A 42 -11.35 -17.69 -10.13
C VAL A 42 -12.41 -17.00 -10.99
N VAL A 43 -12.12 -16.87 -12.28
CA VAL A 43 -12.99 -16.23 -13.26
C VAL A 43 -13.55 -17.30 -14.17
N ASN A 44 -14.87 -17.47 -14.15
CA ASN A 44 -15.59 -18.46 -14.95
C ASN A 44 -14.98 -19.87 -14.89
N GLY A 45 -14.58 -20.31 -13.70
CA GLY A 45 -13.92 -21.61 -13.48
C GLY A 45 -12.42 -21.66 -13.74
N VAL A 46 -11.79 -20.57 -14.17
CA VAL A 46 -10.35 -20.51 -14.45
C VAL A 46 -9.65 -19.73 -13.34
N ALA A 47 -8.69 -20.37 -12.67
CA ALA A 47 -7.85 -19.70 -11.67
C ALA A 47 -6.93 -18.67 -12.34
N LEU A 48 -6.80 -17.49 -11.72
CA LEU A 48 -5.86 -16.47 -12.17
C LEU A 48 -4.41 -16.92 -11.89
N PRO A 49 -3.45 -16.59 -12.78
CA PRO A 49 -2.03 -16.81 -12.52
C PRO A 49 -1.56 -16.15 -11.23
N SER A 50 -0.59 -16.77 -10.54
CA SER A 50 -0.12 -16.32 -9.23
C SER A 50 0.48 -14.91 -9.27
N GLU A 51 1.15 -14.56 -10.36
CA GLU A 51 1.77 -13.26 -10.60
C GLU A 51 0.71 -12.16 -10.67
N VAL A 52 -0.40 -12.44 -11.37
CA VAL A 52 -1.54 -11.51 -11.48
C VAL A 52 -2.20 -11.32 -10.11
N VAL A 53 -2.41 -12.41 -9.37
CA VAL A 53 -2.99 -12.38 -8.02
C VAL A 53 -2.14 -11.53 -7.07
N GLN A 54 -0.83 -11.77 -7.03
CA GLN A 54 0.08 -11.05 -6.13
C GLN A 54 0.20 -9.56 -6.43
N GLU A 55 -0.01 -9.16 -7.68
CA GLU A 55 0.04 -7.76 -8.10
C GLU A 55 -1.32 -7.05 -8.00
N THR A 56 -2.42 -7.79 -7.82
CA THR A 56 -3.77 -7.21 -7.77
C THR A 56 -4.11 -6.68 -6.39
N HIS A 57 -4.42 -5.38 -6.34
CA HIS A 57 -4.82 -4.68 -5.12
C HIS A 57 -6.17 -4.00 -5.33
N VAL A 58 -6.99 -4.03 -4.28
CA VAL A 58 -8.25 -3.30 -4.22
C VAL A 58 -8.20 -2.35 -3.04
N ARG A 59 -8.57 -1.09 -3.29
CA ARG A 59 -8.68 -0.06 -2.26
C ARG A 59 -10.12 0.39 -2.12
N PHE A 60 -10.60 0.49 -0.89
CA PHE A 60 -11.91 1.05 -0.58
C PHE A 60 -11.74 2.35 0.22
N ARG A 61 -12.38 3.43 -0.25
CA ARG A 61 -12.48 4.72 0.43
C ARG A 61 -13.92 5.23 0.35
N GLY A 62 -14.58 5.33 1.50
CA GLY A 62 -16.02 5.52 1.55
C GLY A 62 -16.72 4.37 0.82
N ASN A 63 -17.50 4.71 -0.20
CA ASN A 63 -18.15 3.76 -1.11
C ASN A 63 -17.41 3.59 -2.44
N GLN A 64 -16.23 4.20 -2.63
CA GLN A 64 -15.43 3.96 -3.83
C GLN A 64 -14.57 2.71 -3.66
N LYS A 65 -14.58 1.86 -4.68
CA LYS A 65 -13.67 0.75 -4.91
C LYS A 65 -12.75 1.12 -6.06
N SER A 66 -11.45 0.96 -5.86
CA SER A 66 -10.44 1.19 -6.87
C SER A 66 -9.63 -0.09 -7.04
N VAL A 67 -9.52 -0.58 -8.28
CA VAL A 67 -8.74 -1.80 -8.59
C VAL A 67 -7.47 -1.42 -9.32
N ARG A 68 -6.34 -1.99 -8.90
CA ARG A 68 -5.07 -1.92 -9.61
C ARG A 68 -4.60 -3.34 -9.89
N ALA A 69 -4.51 -3.70 -11.16
CA ALA A 69 -3.92 -4.94 -11.63
C ALA A 69 -2.57 -4.61 -12.28
N GLY A 70 -1.47 -4.81 -11.56
CA GLY A 70 -0.13 -4.47 -12.05
C GLY A 70 0.34 -3.04 -11.74
N VAL A 71 1.64 -2.80 -11.95
CA VAL A 71 2.34 -1.60 -11.45
C VAL A 71 1.96 -0.32 -12.21
N SER A 72 1.52 -0.40 -13.46
CA SER A 72 1.27 0.75 -14.34
C SER A 72 -0.20 1.01 -14.67
N SER A 73 -1.14 0.19 -14.18
CA SER A 73 -2.56 0.39 -14.46
C SER A 73 -3.16 1.47 -13.54
N PRO A 74 -3.88 2.46 -14.09
CA PRO A 74 -4.62 3.41 -13.27
C PRO A 74 -5.68 2.67 -12.46
N PHE A 75 -5.99 3.23 -11.30
CA PHE A 75 -7.12 2.77 -10.52
C PHE A 75 -8.41 3.14 -11.25
N ALA A 76 -9.13 2.16 -11.80
CA ALA A 76 -10.48 2.39 -12.30
C ALA A 76 -11.42 2.57 -11.09
N GLY A 77 -12.12 3.71 -11.05
CA GLY A 77 -13.13 4.03 -10.05
C GLY A 77 -14.42 3.25 -10.24
N LEU A 78 -14.84 2.55 -9.20
CA LEU A 78 -16.11 1.83 -9.10
C LEU A 78 -16.83 2.27 -7.83
N THR A 79 -18.15 2.28 -7.81
CA THR A 79 -18.93 2.49 -6.59
C THR A 79 -19.45 1.16 -6.07
N VAL A 80 -19.39 0.98 -4.75
CA VAL A 80 -19.99 -0.17 -4.08
C VAL A 80 -21.25 0.21 -3.31
N VAL A 81 -22.25 -0.67 -3.37
CA VAL A 81 -23.47 -0.59 -2.55
C VAL A 81 -23.58 -1.88 -1.74
N LEU A 82 -23.68 -1.77 -0.42
CA LEU A 82 -23.74 -2.91 0.49
C LEU A 82 -25.16 -3.10 1.03
N ASN A 83 -25.66 -4.35 0.97
CA ASN A 83 -26.87 -4.77 1.69
C ASN A 83 -26.47 -5.85 2.71
N PRO A 84 -26.01 -5.46 3.91
CA PRO A 84 -25.52 -6.38 4.93
C PRO A 84 -26.63 -7.17 5.64
N GLY A 85 -27.90 -6.79 5.45
CA GLY A 85 -29.07 -7.43 6.06
C GLY A 85 -29.43 -8.80 5.48
N GLU A 86 -28.89 -9.12 4.32
CA GLU A 86 -29.16 -10.33 3.56
C GLU A 86 -28.21 -11.46 3.94
N SER A 87 -28.61 -12.70 3.64
CA SER A 87 -27.78 -13.89 3.85
C SER A 87 -27.76 -14.76 2.58
N PRO A 88 -26.62 -14.83 1.86
CA PRO A 88 -25.35 -14.15 2.10
C PRO A 88 -25.41 -12.62 1.99
N LYS A 89 -24.48 -11.91 2.64
CA LYS A 89 -24.41 -10.44 2.55
C LYS A 89 -24.13 -10.01 1.11
N GLN A 90 -24.74 -8.92 0.66
CA GLN A 90 -24.75 -8.56 -0.74
C GLN A 90 -23.94 -7.29 -1.04
N ILE A 91 -23.21 -7.31 -2.15
CA ILE A 91 -22.45 -6.17 -2.68
C ILE A 91 -22.80 -5.96 -4.15
N ASP A 92 -23.08 -4.71 -4.54
CA ASP A 92 -23.18 -4.31 -5.93
C ASP A 92 -21.98 -3.45 -6.29
N VAL A 93 -21.38 -3.72 -7.45
CA VAL A 93 -20.25 -2.97 -7.99
C VAL A 93 -20.72 -2.26 -9.25
N LYS A 94 -20.62 -0.93 -9.26
CA LYS A 94 -21.07 -0.07 -10.35
C LYS A 94 -19.87 0.60 -11.01
N ALA A 95 -19.87 0.67 -12.33
CA ALA A 95 -18.87 1.42 -13.07
C ALA A 95 -19.30 2.89 -13.24
N ASP A 96 -18.52 3.81 -12.64
CA ASP A 96 -18.83 5.25 -12.58
C ASP A 96 -18.16 6.06 -13.69
N GLU A 97 -17.08 5.56 -14.29
CA GLU A 97 -16.25 6.27 -15.26
C GLU A 97 -16.81 6.21 -16.70
N ASP A 98 -16.37 7.16 -17.54
CA ASP A 98 -16.70 7.23 -18.95
C ASP A 98 -16.08 6.05 -19.73
N GLY A 99 -16.89 5.35 -20.52
CA GLY A 99 -16.47 4.19 -21.30
C GLY A 99 -17.62 3.23 -21.58
N ALA A 100 -17.33 2.15 -22.31
CA ALA A 100 -18.33 1.16 -22.74
C ALA A 100 -19.04 0.44 -21.57
N ALA A 101 -18.48 0.48 -20.37
CA ALA A 101 -19.03 -0.16 -19.17
C ALA A 101 -19.82 0.80 -18.26
N LYS A 102 -19.95 2.09 -18.59
CA LYS A 102 -20.61 3.08 -17.74
C LYS A 102 -22.05 2.66 -17.41
N GLY A 103 -22.40 2.71 -16.13
CA GLY A 103 -23.74 2.36 -15.65
C GLY A 103 -24.02 0.86 -15.52
N SER A 104 -23.07 -0.01 -15.93
CA SER A 104 -23.17 -1.45 -15.70
C SER A 104 -23.11 -1.78 -14.20
N VAL A 105 -23.86 -2.80 -13.80
CA VAL A 105 -23.89 -3.27 -12.41
C VAL A 105 -23.54 -4.76 -12.37
N SER A 106 -22.48 -5.09 -11.64
CA SER A 106 -22.20 -6.47 -11.25
C SER A 106 -22.71 -6.72 -9.84
N ARG A 107 -23.64 -7.69 -9.72
CA ARG A 107 -24.24 -8.08 -8.44
C ARG A 107 -23.45 -9.22 -7.83
N GLY A 108 -23.13 -9.12 -6.55
CA GLY A 108 -22.30 -10.09 -5.85
C GLY A 108 -22.70 -10.34 -4.40
N ILE A 109 -22.00 -11.27 -3.78
CA ILE A 109 -22.07 -11.54 -2.35
C ILE A 109 -20.68 -11.38 -1.74
N TYR A 110 -20.63 -11.10 -0.44
CA TYR A 110 -19.37 -10.99 0.28
C TYR A 110 -19.45 -11.57 1.68
N GLN A 111 -18.30 -11.91 2.22
CA GLN A 111 -18.13 -12.27 3.62
C GLN A 111 -16.75 -11.82 4.11
N PHE A 112 -16.67 -11.63 5.41
CA PHE A 112 -15.42 -11.39 6.11
C PHE A 112 -15.13 -12.54 7.04
N ASP A 113 -13.89 -12.96 7.09
CA ASP A 113 -13.32 -13.87 8.08
C ASP A 113 -12.02 -13.24 8.59
N GLU A 114 -12.07 -12.62 9.78
CA GLU A 114 -11.01 -11.77 10.32
C GLU A 114 -10.50 -10.71 9.31
N ASP A 115 -9.25 -10.87 8.84
CA ASP A 115 -8.59 -10.03 7.84
C ASP A 115 -8.73 -10.55 6.41
N THR A 116 -9.60 -11.53 6.20
CA THR A 116 -9.93 -12.08 4.88
C THR A 116 -11.27 -11.54 4.39
N LEU A 117 -11.29 -11.02 3.18
CA LEU A 117 -12.50 -10.61 2.47
C LEU A 117 -12.71 -11.53 1.27
N THR A 118 -13.85 -12.20 1.21
CA THR A 118 -14.27 -12.94 0.02
C THR A 118 -15.39 -12.19 -0.68
N ILE A 119 -15.27 -12.00 -1.99
CA ILE A 119 -16.30 -11.43 -2.85
C ILE A 119 -16.57 -12.42 -3.99
N CYS A 120 -17.83 -12.70 -4.26
CA CYS A 120 -18.24 -13.43 -5.47
C CYS A 120 -19.24 -12.59 -6.27
N ASN A 121 -18.83 -12.19 -7.46
CA ASN A 121 -19.63 -11.40 -8.38
C ASN A 121 -20.18 -12.28 -9.52
N GLY A 122 -21.42 -12.03 -9.94
CA GLY A 122 -21.93 -12.52 -11.22
C GLY A 122 -21.41 -11.70 -12.39
N ALA A 123 -21.70 -12.14 -13.61
CA ALA A 123 -21.50 -11.34 -14.80
C ALA A 123 -22.28 -10.02 -14.71
N ILE A 124 -21.89 -9.04 -15.53
CA ILE A 124 -22.61 -7.77 -15.65
C ILE A 124 -24.09 -8.05 -15.95
N ASP A 125 -24.97 -7.40 -15.20
CA ASP A 125 -26.43 -7.51 -15.31
C ASP A 125 -27.04 -8.91 -15.12
N ASP A 126 -26.25 -9.88 -14.68
CA ASP A 126 -26.72 -11.22 -14.36
C ASP A 126 -27.25 -11.31 -12.91
N LYS A 127 -27.82 -12.47 -12.57
CA LYS A 127 -28.31 -12.79 -11.24
C LYS A 127 -27.18 -12.80 -10.21
N ARG A 128 -27.51 -12.31 -9.01
CA ARG A 128 -26.60 -12.36 -7.87
C ARG A 128 -26.26 -13.83 -7.54
N PRO A 129 -24.98 -14.19 -7.33
CA PRO A 129 -24.61 -15.49 -6.81
C PRO A 129 -25.24 -15.76 -5.43
N THR A 130 -25.57 -17.02 -5.17
CA THR A 130 -26.11 -17.47 -3.87
C THR A 130 -25.07 -18.21 -3.02
N GLU A 131 -23.91 -18.52 -3.60
CA GLU A 131 -22.81 -19.25 -2.98
C GLU A 131 -21.47 -18.71 -3.49
N PHE A 132 -20.41 -18.85 -2.69
CA PHE A 132 -19.06 -18.39 -3.01
C PHE A 132 -18.34 -19.39 -3.93
N THR A 133 -18.83 -19.55 -5.16
CA THR A 133 -18.27 -20.47 -6.15
C THR A 133 -18.17 -19.82 -7.53
N SER A 134 -17.13 -20.17 -8.29
CA SER A 134 -17.01 -19.86 -9.72
C SER A 134 -16.68 -21.14 -10.47
N LYS A 135 -17.72 -21.79 -11.00
CA LYS A 135 -17.60 -23.02 -11.80
C LYS A 135 -17.40 -22.66 -13.28
N PRO A 136 -16.82 -23.56 -14.10
CA PRO A 136 -16.76 -23.38 -15.54
C PRO A 136 -18.14 -23.06 -16.13
N GLY A 137 -18.22 -22.00 -16.94
CA GLY A 137 -19.47 -21.56 -17.58
C GLY A 137 -20.44 -20.80 -16.69
N SER A 138 -20.12 -20.57 -15.40
CA SER A 138 -21.01 -19.85 -14.48
C SER A 138 -21.05 -18.33 -14.69
N GLY A 139 -20.08 -17.76 -15.43
CA GLY A 139 -19.91 -16.31 -15.57
C GLY A 139 -19.49 -15.60 -14.29
N ARG A 140 -19.18 -16.33 -13.21
CA ARG A 140 -18.87 -15.77 -11.89
C ARG A 140 -17.40 -15.42 -11.74
N ASN A 141 -17.12 -14.42 -10.92
CA ASN A 141 -15.79 -14.04 -10.46
C ASN A 141 -15.72 -14.20 -8.94
N LEU A 142 -14.96 -15.19 -8.46
CA LEU A 142 -14.70 -15.39 -7.04
C LEU A 142 -13.32 -14.82 -6.70
N GLN A 143 -13.27 -13.94 -5.71
CA GLN A 143 -12.06 -13.25 -5.28
C GLN A 143 -11.89 -13.37 -3.77
N VAL A 144 -10.69 -13.73 -3.33
CA VAL A 144 -10.31 -13.75 -1.91
C VAL A 144 -9.20 -12.74 -1.71
N PHE A 145 -9.30 -11.91 -0.68
CA PHE A 145 -8.34 -10.87 -0.36
C PHE A 145 -7.90 -10.92 1.09
N ARG A 146 -6.69 -10.44 1.37
CA ARG A 146 -6.18 -10.16 2.71
C ARG A 146 -6.07 -8.65 2.93
N ARG A 147 -6.52 -8.17 4.09
CA ARG A 147 -6.35 -6.78 4.50
C ARG A 147 -4.87 -6.47 4.68
N LEU A 148 -4.45 -5.31 4.20
CA LEU A 148 -3.14 -4.75 4.50
C LEU A 148 -3.31 -3.76 5.66
N HIS A 149 -2.63 -4.01 6.78
CA HIS A 149 -2.77 -3.18 8.01
C HIS A 149 -1.99 -1.87 7.94
N PHE A 150 -1.28 -1.65 6.84
CA PHE A 150 -0.70 -0.36 6.53
C PHE A 150 -1.72 0.45 5.71
N GLY A 151 -2.47 1.35 6.34
CA GLY A 151 -3.40 2.22 5.60
C GLY A 151 -2.66 2.98 4.49
N ASP A 152 -3.19 3.01 3.26
CA ASP A 152 -2.73 3.97 2.24
C ASP A 152 -3.19 5.34 2.72
N GLY A 153 -2.43 5.98 3.61
CA GLY A 153 -2.70 7.35 4.05
C GLY A 153 -2.93 8.28 2.85
N PRO A 154 -3.44 9.51 3.06
CA PRO A 154 -3.45 10.50 2.00
C PRO A 154 -2.04 10.59 1.38
N GLU A 155 -1.97 10.66 0.04
CA GLU A 155 -0.67 10.85 -0.61
C GLU A 155 -0.07 12.16 -0.09
N PRO A 156 1.15 12.12 0.47
CA PRO A 156 1.80 13.31 1.00
C PRO A 156 1.87 14.40 -0.08
N GLY A 157 1.52 15.63 0.27
CA GLY A 157 1.72 16.77 -0.61
C GLY A 157 3.21 17.06 -0.87
N LYS A 158 3.49 17.97 -1.83
CA LYS A 158 4.84 18.45 -2.12
C LYS A 158 5.58 18.86 -0.84
N GLY A 159 6.79 18.33 -0.64
CA GLY A 159 7.66 18.65 0.49
C GLY A 159 7.25 18.04 1.83
N THR A 160 6.12 17.32 1.89
CA THR A 160 5.64 16.76 3.16
C THR A 160 6.32 15.43 3.47
N PRO A 161 6.61 15.14 4.75
CA PRO A 161 7.12 13.85 5.16
C PRO A 161 6.18 12.71 4.76
N LEU A 162 6.75 11.57 4.41
CA LEU A 162 6.00 10.32 4.38
C LEU A 162 5.78 9.86 5.82
N GLU A 163 4.50 9.77 6.19
CA GLU A 163 4.06 9.24 7.47
C GLU A 163 3.37 7.88 7.27
N VAL A 164 3.92 6.85 7.92
CA VAL A 164 3.28 5.54 8.04
C VAL A 164 2.82 5.39 9.49
N PRO A 165 1.51 5.56 9.76
CA PRO A 165 0.98 5.59 11.12
C PRO A 165 1.43 4.39 11.96
N GLY A 166 2.02 4.67 13.13
CA GLY A 166 2.50 3.65 14.06
C GLY A 166 3.73 2.86 13.59
N VAL A 167 4.35 3.24 12.47
CA VAL A 167 5.51 2.54 11.92
C VAL A 167 6.71 3.45 11.75
N VAL A 168 6.65 4.41 10.83
CA VAL A 168 7.82 5.21 10.44
C VAL A 168 7.42 6.56 9.87
N SER A 169 8.25 7.57 10.10
CA SER A 169 8.26 8.86 9.40
C SER A 169 9.57 9.04 8.65
N ILE A 170 9.54 9.61 7.44
CA ILE A 170 10.75 10.04 6.71
C ILE A 170 10.47 11.36 5.98
N ALA A 171 11.40 12.31 6.04
CA ALA A 171 11.22 13.61 5.39
C ALA A 171 11.18 13.48 3.86
N ALA A 172 10.60 14.47 3.18
CA ALA A 172 10.90 14.69 1.77
C ALA A 172 12.33 15.25 1.62
N PRO A 173 13.07 14.91 0.56
CA PRO A 173 14.41 15.47 0.29
C PRO A 173 14.44 16.97 -0.04
N GLY A 174 13.28 17.57 -0.27
CA GLY A 174 13.09 18.98 -0.61
C GLY A 174 11.62 19.29 -0.89
N GLU A 175 11.27 20.57 -0.95
CA GLU A 175 9.89 21.05 -1.05
C GLU A 175 9.16 20.61 -2.33
N GLU A 176 9.91 20.28 -3.39
CA GLU A 176 9.35 19.89 -4.69
C GLU A 176 9.14 18.38 -4.81
N PHE A 177 9.63 17.59 -3.85
CA PHE A 177 9.53 16.14 -3.87
C PHE A 177 8.17 15.68 -3.33
N VAL A 178 7.60 14.66 -3.97
CA VAL A 178 6.31 14.07 -3.60
C VAL A 178 6.50 12.59 -3.33
N TRP A 179 6.07 12.14 -2.16
CA TRP A 179 5.99 10.71 -1.85
C TRP A 179 4.70 10.11 -2.41
N THR A 180 4.79 8.93 -3.01
CA THR A 180 3.65 8.19 -3.57
C THR A 180 3.73 6.73 -3.16
N SER A 181 2.59 6.14 -2.79
CA SER A 181 2.49 4.69 -2.52
C SER A 181 2.58 3.93 -3.85
N VAL A 182 3.63 3.11 -4.01
CA VAL A 182 3.87 2.38 -5.26
C VAL A 182 3.31 0.98 -5.18
N ARG A 183 3.55 0.27 -4.09
CA ARG A 183 3.11 -1.13 -3.91
C ARG A 183 2.98 -1.41 -2.43
N SER A 184 2.03 -2.26 -2.09
CA SER A 184 2.02 -2.97 -0.82
C SER A 184 1.79 -4.45 -1.11
N GLY A 185 1.95 -5.31 -0.12
CA GLY A 185 1.64 -6.72 -0.29
C GLY A 185 2.26 -7.56 0.82
N VAL A 186 1.82 -8.81 0.88
CA VAL A 186 2.33 -9.82 1.80
C VAL A 186 2.95 -10.94 0.96
N THR A 187 4.16 -11.35 1.32
CA THR A 187 4.82 -12.53 0.75
C THR A 187 5.33 -13.37 1.91
N ASP A 188 4.93 -14.64 1.96
CA ASP A 188 5.25 -15.58 3.04
C ASP A 188 4.96 -15.04 4.46
N GLY A 189 3.84 -14.31 4.59
CA GLY A 189 3.43 -13.70 5.85
C GLY A 189 4.18 -12.42 6.21
N VAL A 190 5.16 -12.01 5.41
CA VAL A 190 5.91 -10.77 5.61
C VAL A 190 5.25 -9.64 4.82
N GLU A 191 4.75 -8.64 5.54
CA GLU A 191 4.16 -7.46 4.92
C GLU A 191 5.27 -6.52 4.40
N THR A 192 5.11 -6.08 3.16
CA THR A 192 6.03 -5.18 2.46
C THR A 192 5.29 -3.97 1.93
N ARG A 193 5.99 -2.83 1.91
CA ARG A 193 5.48 -1.59 1.33
C ARG A 193 6.56 -0.82 0.62
N THR A 194 6.26 -0.38 -0.59
CA THR A 194 7.16 0.39 -1.43
C THR A 194 6.54 1.74 -1.72
N TYR A 195 7.32 2.79 -1.47
CA TYR A 195 7.01 4.17 -1.79
C TYR A 195 8.04 4.69 -2.78
N ALA A 196 7.61 5.57 -3.68
CA ALA A 196 8.50 6.37 -4.50
C ALA A 196 8.47 7.82 -4.01
N CYS A 197 9.59 8.52 -4.14
CA CYS A 197 9.67 9.97 -4.02
C CYS A 197 10.30 10.52 -5.30
N SER A 198 9.61 11.43 -5.97
CA SER A 198 10.12 12.06 -7.19
C SER A 198 9.82 13.55 -7.20
N LYS A 199 10.54 14.27 -8.05
CA LYS A 199 10.32 15.67 -8.36
C LYS A 199 9.94 15.78 -9.84
N GLU A 200 8.94 16.60 -10.13
CA GLU A 200 8.51 16.88 -11.50
C GLU A 200 9.68 17.42 -12.35
N GLY A 201 9.86 16.88 -13.56
CA GLY A 201 10.96 17.24 -14.46
C GLY A 201 12.34 16.69 -14.07
N SER A 202 12.46 15.96 -12.97
CA SER A 202 13.69 15.26 -12.58
C SER A 202 13.65 13.80 -13.02
N THR A 203 14.79 13.28 -13.48
CA THR A 203 15.00 11.84 -13.67
C THR A 203 15.47 11.15 -12.38
N ALA A 204 15.71 11.91 -11.31
CA ALA A 204 16.04 11.36 -10.02
C ALA A 204 14.80 10.79 -9.32
N ALA A 205 14.94 9.60 -8.76
CA ALA A 205 13.88 8.92 -8.04
C ALA A 205 14.43 8.27 -6.77
N ILE A 206 13.64 8.34 -5.71
CA ILE A 206 13.88 7.62 -4.46
C ILE A 206 12.84 6.52 -4.34
N VAL A 207 13.26 5.33 -3.96
CA VAL A 207 12.39 4.21 -3.65
C VAL A 207 12.69 3.78 -2.23
N LEU A 208 11.69 3.84 -1.36
CA LEU A 208 11.73 3.30 -0.01
C LEU A 208 10.91 2.03 0.04
N THR A 209 11.54 0.90 0.36
CA THR A 209 10.86 -0.35 0.67
C THR A 209 10.98 -0.64 2.16
N MET A 210 9.86 -0.88 2.80
CA MET A 210 9.73 -1.26 4.20
C MET A 210 9.24 -2.71 4.27
N VAL A 211 9.84 -3.48 5.17
CA VAL A 211 9.47 -4.87 5.46
C VAL A 211 9.13 -4.96 6.95
N ARG A 212 7.92 -5.44 7.28
CA ARG A 212 7.41 -5.51 8.67
C ARG A 212 7.99 -6.67 9.47
N HIS A 213 9.30 -6.69 9.54
CA HIS A 213 10.07 -7.70 10.24
C HIS A 213 11.36 -7.05 10.72
N SER A 214 11.80 -7.40 11.93
CA SER A 214 13.08 -6.94 12.46
C SER A 214 14.18 -7.97 12.22
N ALA A 215 15.38 -7.51 11.85
CA ALA A 215 16.57 -8.35 11.83
C ALA A 215 17.38 -8.13 13.12
N ASP A 216 16.95 -8.78 14.21
CA ASP A 216 17.44 -8.52 15.57
C ASP A 216 18.79 -9.19 15.90
N THR A 217 19.27 -10.10 15.04
CA THR A 217 20.55 -10.79 15.23
C THR A 217 21.54 -10.38 14.14
N GLU A 218 22.85 -10.45 14.42
CA GLU A 218 23.88 -10.16 13.42
C GLU A 218 23.76 -11.07 12.19
N ALA A 219 23.44 -12.35 12.40
CA ALA A 219 23.18 -13.29 11.29
C ALA A 219 21.98 -12.85 10.44
N ALA A 220 20.89 -12.39 11.06
CA ALA A 220 19.74 -11.87 10.35
C ALA A 220 20.09 -10.58 9.59
N LYS A 221 20.84 -9.64 10.18
CA LYS A 221 21.27 -8.41 9.51
C LYS A 221 22.14 -8.70 8.30
N VAL A 222 23.10 -9.63 8.42
CA VAL A 222 23.94 -10.08 7.30
C VAL A 222 23.08 -10.67 6.18
N ALA A 223 22.14 -11.55 6.53
CA ALA A 223 21.24 -12.16 5.54
C ALA A 223 20.36 -11.12 4.84
N THR A 224 19.78 -10.17 5.59
CA THR A 224 18.96 -9.08 5.06
C THR A 224 19.76 -8.14 4.16
N LEU A 225 20.95 -7.70 4.58
CA LEU A 225 21.80 -6.80 3.79
C LEU A 225 22.23 -7.46 2.48
N LYS A 226 22.63 -8.73 2.54
CA LYS A 226 22.95 -9.54 1.37
C LYS A 226 21.74 -9.70 0.45
N GLY A 227 20.55 -9.95 1.02
CA GLY A 227 19.30 -10.06 0.30
C GLY A 227 18.92 -8.78 -0.44
N HIS A 228 18.96 -7.62 0.24
CA HIS A 228 18.70 -6.31 -0.36
C HIS A 228 19.67 -6.01 -1.51
N PHE A 229 20.97 -6.23 -1.31
CA PHE A 229 21.97 -5.97 -2.34
C PHE A 229 21.79 -6.87 -3.57
N ASN A 230 21.65 -8.19 -3.37
CA ASN A 230 21.48 -9.14 -4.47
C ASN A 230 20.14 -8.95 -5.20
N GLY A 231 19.06 -8.71 -4.45
CA GLY A 231 17.74 -8.43 -5.01
C GLY A 231 17.76 -7.18 -5.88
N LEU A 232 18.42 -6.10 -5.41
CA LEU A 232 18.64 -4.90 -6.21
C LEU A 232 19.38 -5.19 -7.51
N LEU A 233 20.50 -5.92 -7.47
CA LEU A 233 21.25 -6.26 -8.68
C LEU A 233 20.42 -7.07 -9.68
N LEU A 234 19.60 -8.02 -9.20
CA LEU A 234 18.69 -8.79 -10.04
C LEU A 234 17.64 -7.90 -10.69
N SER A 235 17.02 -7.00 -9.91
CA SER A 235 16.04 -6.04 -10.43
C SER A 235 16.65 -5.10 -11.47
N LEU A 236 17.83 -4.55 -11.21
CA LEU A 236 18.52 -3.65 -12.15
C LEU A 236 18.77 -4.34 -13.50
N ARG A 237 19.30 -5.57 -13.47
CA ARG A 237 19.51 -6.35 -14.71
C ARG A 237 18.21 -6.65 -15.43
N LYS A 238 17.14 -7.01 -14.69
CA LYS A 238 15.81 -7.24 -15.25
C LYS A 238 15.26 -6.00 -15.98
N PHE A 239 15.57 -4.81 -15.49
CA PHE A 239 15.18 -3.53 -16.10
C PHE A 239 16.19 -2.99 -17.13
N GLY A 240 17.17 -3.80 -17.56
CA GLY A 240 18.09 -3.44 -18.65
C GLY A 240 19.29 -2.59 -18.22
N PHE A 241 19.52 -2.41 -16.92
CA PHE A 241 20.73 -1.75 -16.44
C PHE A 241 21.94 -2.69 -16.57
N THR A 242 23.05 -2.14 -17.06
CA THR A 242 24.31 -2.86 -17.31
C THR A 242 25.49 -2.12 -16.66
N GLU A 243 26.69 -2.69 -16.77
CA GLU A 243 27.93 -2.08 -16.24
C GLU A 243 27.86 -1.59 -14.79
N ILE A 244 27.21 -2.37 -13.91
CA ILE A 244 27.05 -2.01 -12.51
C ILE A 244 28.41 -2.09 -11.80
N ARG A 245 28.92 -0.94 -11.32
CA ARG A 245 30.23 -0.80 -10.66
C ARG A 245 30.07 -0.10 -9.31
N GLY A 246 30.71 -0.60 -8.28
CA GLY A 246 30.69 -0.02 -6.94
C GLY A 246 31.11 -1.03 -5.87
N PRO A 247 31.50 -0.57 -4.68
CA PRO A 247 31.83 -1.47 -3.59
C PRO A 247 30.58 -2.22 -3.13
N GLN A 248 30.73 -3.50 -2.80
CA GLN A 248 29.71 -4.23 -2.06
C GLN A 248 29.67 -3.71 -0.61
N PRO A 249 28.49 -3.67 0.03
CA PRO A 249 28.44 -3.35 1.44
C PRO A 249 29.18 -4.43 2.25
N SER A 250 29.89 -4.03 3.31
CA SER A 250 30.54 -5.00 4.20
C SER A 250 29.49 -5.90 4.85
N LEU A 251 29.76 -7.20 4.85
CA LEU A 251 28.96 -8.22 5.52
C LEU A 251 29.62 -8.71 6.82
N GLU A 252 30.69 -8.05 7.26
CA GLU A 252 31.42 -8.40 8.48
C GLU A 252 30.70 -7.81 9.70
N PRO A 253 30.30 -8.64 10.68
CA PRO A 253 29.75 -8.13 11.93
C PRO A 253 30.78 -7.32 12.75
N PRO A 254 30.35 -6.30 13.52
CA PRO A 254 28.96 -5.90 13.73
C PRO A 254 28.40 -5.09 12.55
N ILE A 255 27.22 -5.46 12.06
CA ILE A 255 26.52 -4.73 11.02
C ILE A 255 25.92 -3.45 11.62
N PRO A 256 26.30 -2.26 11.10
CA PRO A 256 25.73 -1.00 11.56
C PRO A 256 24.21 -0.98 11.43
N ALA A 257 23.54 -0.21 12.31
CA ALA A 257 22.09 -0.01 12.21
C ALA A 257 21.67 0.64 10.88
N ARG A 258 22.59 1.37 10.23
CA ARG A 258 22.43 1.94 8.89
C ARG A 258 23.67 1.64 8.06
N THR A 259 23.50 0.93 6.96
CA THR A 259 24.59 0.62 6.02
C THR A 259 24.30 1.28 4.69
N LEU A 260 25.14 2.25 4.30
CA LEU A 260 25.08 2.92 3.00
C LEU A 260 26.01 2.23 2.00
N TYR A 261 25.60 2.21 0.74
CA TYR A 261 26.40 1.75 -0.39
C TYR A 261 25.98 2.47 -1.66
N SER A 262 26.84 2.45 -2.67
CA SER A 262 26.63 3.18 -3.92
C SER A 262 27.17 2.40 -5.10
N ALA A 263 26.59 2.67 -6.27
CA ALA A 263 27.08 2.13 -7.53
C ALA A 263 26.86 3.13 -8.68
N SER A 264 27.59 2.98 -9.77
CA SER A 264 27.26 3.54 -11.08
C SER A 264 26.80 2.42 -12.01
N MET A 265 25.97 2.74 -12.99
CA MET A 265 25.46 1.78 -13.96
C MET A 265 25.10 2.48 -15.27
N THR A 266 25.04 1.73 -16.36
CA THR A 266 24.54 2.22 -17.65
C THR A 266 23.06 1.85 -17.76
N GLY A 267 22.21 2.86 -17.95
CA GLY A 267 20.78 2.71 -18.15
C GLY A 267 20.43 2.12 -19.52
N PRO A 268 19.17 1.67 -19.71
CA PRO A 268 18.71 1.15 -21.00
C PRO A 268 18.71 2.20 -22.12
N ASP A 269 18.75 3.48 -21.76
CA ASP A 269 18.93 4.63 -22.65
C ASP A 269 20.40 4.92 -23.00
N GLY A 270 21.34 4.12 -22.48
CA GLY A 270 22.78 4.30 -22.63
C GLY A 270 23.39 5.36 -21.71
N GLN A 271 22.60 6.03 -20.87
CA GLN A 271 23.10 7.06 -19.98
C GLN A 271 23.63 6.48 -18.66
N THR A 272 24.66 7.10 -18.10
CA THR A 272 25.14 6.72 -16.77
C THR A 272 24.13 7.16 -15.71
N THR A 273 23.71 6.22 -14.88
CA THR A 273 22.88 6.44 -13.68
C THR A 273 23.71 6.13 -12.44
N TYR A 274 23.53 6.91 -11.40
CA TYR A 274 24.19 6.72 -10.11
C TYR A 274 23.17 6.28 -9.06
N LEU A 275 23.56 5.25 -8.31
CA LEU A 275 22.83 4.68 -7.20
C LEU A 275 23.43 5.16 -5.88
N GLY A 276 22.59 5.72 -5.02
CA GLY A 276 22.84 5.78 -3.58
C GLY A 276 21.83 4.89 -2.87
N ALA A 277 22.25 4.00 -1.99
CA ALA A 277 21.36 3.09 -1.29
C ALA A 277 21.71 2.97 0.19
N ALA A 278 20.71 2.63 0.98
CA ALA A 278 20.84 2.38 2.40
C ALA A 278 19.98 1.18 2.81
N THR A 279 20.51 0.34 3.69
CA THR A 279 19.72 -0.62 4.47
C THR A 279 19.68 -0.15 5.92
N VAL A 280 18.49 -0.09 6.51
CA VAL A 280 18.27 0.34 7.90
C VAL A 280 17.63 -0.78 8.70
N PHE A 281 18.17 -1.02 9.89
CA PHE A 281 17.72 -2.03 10.84
C PHE A 281 17.11 -1.34 12.07
N GLY A 282 15.79 -1.46 12.23
CA GLY A 282 15.01 -1.04 13.40
C GLY A 282 14.00 -2.13 13.78
N LYS A 283 12.87 -1.77 14.39
CA LYS A 283 11.71 -2.69 14.57
C LYS A 283 11.20 -3.23 13.24
N CYS A 284 11.40 -2.49 12.15
CA CYS A 284 11.28 -2.95 10.78
C CYS A 284 12.63 -2.86 10.05
N THR A 285 12.77 -3.59 8.94
CA THR A 285 13.89 -3.40 8.02
C THR A 285 13.48 -2.54 6.84
N TYR A 286 14.37 -1.63 6.44
CA TYR A 286 14.13 -0.69 5.35
C TYR A 286 15.25 -0.79 4.30
N SER A 287 14.88 -0.69 3.03
CA SER A 287 15.79 -0.48 1.91
C SER A 287 15.41 0.84 1.23
N LEU A 288 16.30 1.82 1.27
CA LEU A 288 16.17 3.08 0.54
C LEU A 288 17.13 3.06 -0.65
N GLN A 289 16.63 3.37 -1.83
CA GLN A 289 17.39 3.39 -3.07
C GLN A 289 17.14 4.72 -3.77
N VAL A 290 18.20 5.34 -4.27
CA VAL A 290 18.17 6.60 -5.00
C VAL A 290 18.83 6.37 -6.34
N PHE A 291 18.13 6.67 -7.41
CA PHE A 291 18.67 6.74 -8.76
C PHE A 291 18.76 8.21 -9.16
N ALA A 292 19.91 8.64 -9.67
CA ALA A 292 20.11 10.03 -10.08
C ALA A 292 21.07 10.12 -11.28
N PRO A 293 20.98 11.18 -12.10
CA PRO A 293 21.87 11.38 -13.25
C PRO A 293 23.30 11.74 -12.85
N THR A 294 23.54 12.16 -11.60
CA THR A 294 24.90 12.49 -11.12
C THR A 294 25.19 11.85 -9.77
N GLU A 295 26.48 11.50 -9.55
CA GLU A 295 26.94 10.93 -8.28
C GLU A 295 26.69 11.88 -7.10
N LYS A 296 26.92 13.18 -7.31
CA LYS A 296 26.70 14.22 -6.30
C LYS A 296 25.23 14.26 -5.86
N GLU A 297 24.31 14.16 -6.81
CA GLU A 297 22.88 14.15 -6.52
C GLU A 297 22.45 12.87 -5.81
N ALA A 298 22.92 11.69 -6.26
CA ALA A 298 22.67 10.42 -5.59
C ALA A 298 23.15 10.44 -4.12
N LYS A 299 24.38 10.92 -3.89
CA LYS A 299 24.97 11.08 -2.55
C LYS A 299 24.21 12.07 -1.67
N ARG A 300 23.68 13.15 -2.24
CA ARG A 300 22.87 14.13 -1.50
C ARG A 300 21.52 13.53 -1.10
N LEU A 301 20.80 12.95 -2.07
CA LEU A 301 19.44 12.47 -1.87
C LEU A 301 19.37 11.25 -0.95
N VAL A 302 20.36 10.36 -0.97
CA VAL A 302 20.37 9.18 -0.07
C VAL A 302 20.44 9.58 1.40
N GLN A 303 20.97 10.77 1.74
CA GLN A 303 21.02 11.28 3.12
C GLN A 303 19.64 11.51 3.74
N VAL A 304 18.56 11.53 2.95
CA VAL A 304 17.20 11.58 3.50
C VAL A 304 16.92 10.41 4.46
N VAL A 305 17.65 9.30 4.33
CA VAL A 305 17.57 8.15 5.24
C VAL A 305 17.89 8.51 6.70
N GLU A 306 18.70 9.55 6.94
CA GLU A 306 19.02 10.02 8.30
C GLU A 306 17.80 10.62 9.00
N THR A 307 16.78 11.03 8.24
CA THR A 307 15.52 11.53 8.77
C THR A 307 14.53 10.42 9.13
N LEU A 308 14.83 9.17 8.76
CA LEU A 308 13.98 8.01 9.03
C LEU A 308 13.92 7.75 10.54
N LYS A 309 12.71 7.83 11.09
CA LYS A 309 12.40 7.63 12.51
C LYS A 309 11.24 6.67 12.64
N GLU A 310 11.40 5.61 13.42
CA GLU A 310 10.27 4.75 13.79
C GLU A 310 9.37 5.48 14.79
N ASN A 311 8.06 5.35 14.59
CA ASN A 311 7.08 5.92 15.51
C ASN A 311 7.12 5.15 16.84
N ARG A 312 6.95 5.87 17.96
CA ARG A 312 7.02 5.30 19.31
C ARG A 312 5.90 4.29 19.54
#